data_AF-A0A7W0PK79-F1
#
_entry.id   AF-A0A7W0PK79-F1
#
_cell.length_a   1.000
_cell.length_b   1.000
_cell.length_c   1.000
_cell.angle_alpha   90.00
_cell.angle_beta   90.00
_cell.angle_gamma   90.00
#
_symmetry.space_group_name_H-M   'P 1'
#
loop_
_entity.id
_entity.type
_entity.pdbx_description
1 polymer ?
#
loop_
_entity_poly.entity_id
_entity_poly.type
_entity_poly.pdbx_seq_one_letter_code
_entity_poly.pdbx_strand_id
1 'polypeptide(L)'
;RAGAGRFTFRFWLNDVTPPALGLRTRSVRHGADSVLVSAADAGSGVYPDSLHATIDGRLTRAKYQRGVVRVRVTGFAVGKHRLRLRVSDYQETKNTENVARILPNTRTLTATFTIRQG
;
A
#
# COMPACT_ATOMS: atom_id res chain seq x y z
N ARG A 1 45.57 9.99 -14.90
CA ARG A 1 44.53 10.68 -15.71
C ARG A 1 43.20 9.98 -15.45
N ALA A 2 42.17 10.73 -15.06
CA ALA A 2 40.88 10.20 -14.61
C ALA A 2 40.17 9.43 -15.74
N GLY A 3 39.60 8.27 -15.39
CA GLY A 3 38.85 7.41 -16.28
C GLY A 3 37.40 7.86 -16.45
N ALA A 4 36.83 7.52 -17.60
CA ALA A 4 35.39 7.40 -17.77
C ALA A 4 35.13 5.97 -18.24
N GLY A 5 34.77 5.10 -17.28
CA GLY A 5 34.28 3.77 -17.58
C GLY A 5 33.03 3.85 -18.47
N ARG A 6 32.80 2.80 -19.24
CA ARG A 6 31.66 2.65 -20.15
C ARG A 6 30.36 2.99 -19.42
N PHE A 7 29.73 4.11 -19.76
CA PHE A 7 28.39 4.45 -19.30
C PHE A 7 27.40 3.49 -19.96
N THR A 8 26.88 2.55 -19.18
CA THR A 8 25.74 1.73 -19.60
C THR A 8 24.47 2.45 -19.17
N PHE A 9 23.78 3.07 -20.12
CA PHE A 9 22.41 3.52 -19.93
C PHE A 9 21.53 2.27 -19.78
N ARG A 10 21.05 1.97 -18.57
CA ARG A 10 19.92 1.05 -18.38
C ARG A 10 18.66 1.82 -18.76
N PHE A 11 18.23 1.65 -19.99
CA PHE A 11 16.90 2.03 -20.45
C PHE A 11 15.89 1.23 -19.60
N TRP A 12 15.19 1.89 -18.67
CA TRP A 12 14.12 1.25 -17.91
C TRP A 12 12.87 1.27 -18.79
N LEU A 13 12.61 0.12 -19.41
CA LEU A 13 11.43 -0.14 -20.20
C LEU A 13 10.18 -0.07 -19.29
N ASN A 14 9.40 1.01 -19.38
CA ASN A 14 7.97 1.10 -19.07
C ASN A 14 7.37 0.03 -18.12
N ASP A 15 7.77 -0.03 -16.84
CA ASP A 15 6.95 -0.72 -15.83
C ASP A 15 6.12 0.31 -15.07
N VAL A 16 4.83 0.35 -15.40
CA VAL A 16 3.79 1.20 -14.81
C VAL A 16 2.81 0.35 -13.99
N THR A 17 3.24 -0.84 -13.55
CA THR A 17 2.37 -1.81 -12.91
C THR A 17 2.20 -1.44 -11.44
N PRO A 18 1.02 -0.95 -11.01
CA PRO A 18 0.86 -0.49 -9.64
C PRO A 18 0.79 -1.69 -8.67
N PRO A 19 1.09 -1.49 -7.37
CA PRO A 19 1.17 -2.59 -6.41
C PRO A 19 -0.16 -3.35 -6.31
N ALA A 20 -0.08 -4.67 -6.38
CA ALA A 20 -1.22 -5.56 -6.19
C ALA A 20 -1.57 -5.67 -4.70
N LEU A 21 -2.73 -5.13 -4.33
CA LEU A 21 -3.25 -5.17 -2.97
C LEU A 21 -4.23 -6.34 -2.79
N GLY A 22 -4.10 -7.09 -1.70
CA GLY A 22 -5.00 -8.21 -1.40
C GLY A 22 -5.22 -8.41 0.09
N LEU A 23 -6.48 -8.41 0.54
CA LEU A 23 -6.82 -8.68 1.94
C LEU A 23 -6.53 -10.16 2.27
N ARG A 24 -5.58 -10.40 3.18
CA ARG A 24 -5.19 -11.74 3.64
C ARG A 24 -6.07 -12.22 4.78
N THR A 25 -6.50 -11.30 5.65
CA THR A 25 -7.32 -11.62 6.82
C THR A 25 -8.77 -11.17 6.59
N ARG A 26 -9.66 -12.12 6.28
CA ARG A 26 -11.09 -11.85 6.05
C ARG A 26 -11.93 -11.86 7.34
N SER A 27 -11.40 -12.46 8.41
CA SER A 27 -12.07 -12.53 9.72
C SER A 27 -11.05 -12.48 10.85
N VAL A 28 -11.34 -11.72 11.90
CA VAL A 28 -10.53 -11.61 13.13
C VAL A 28 -11.42 -11.71 14.36
N ARG A 29 -10.87 -12.17 15.48
CA ARG A 29 -11.58 -12.13 16.77
C ARG A 29 -11.71 -10.70 17.26
N HIS A 30 -12.76 -10.41 18.01
CA HIS A 30 -12.86 -9.20 18.81
C HIS A 30 -11.62 -9.07 19.71
N GLY A 31 -11.07 -7.85 19.80
CA GLY A 31 -9.81 -7.60 20.51
C GLY A 31 -8.54 -7.83 19.69
N ALA A 32 -8.63 -8.31 18.45
CA ALA A 32 -7.45 -8.42 17.58
C ALA A 32 -6.81 -7.05 17.32
N ASP A 33 -5.47 -7.03 17.23
CA ASP A 33 -4.73 -5.79 16.97
C ASP A 33 -4.86 -5.30 15.53
N SER A 34 -4.85 -6.22 14.54
CA SER A 34 -4.77 -5.84 13.13
C SER A 34 -5.35 -6.87 12.15
N VAL A 35 -5.70 -6.39 10.95
CA VAL A 35 -5.87 -7.19 9.74
C VAL A 35 -4.68 -7.02 8.82
N LEU A 36 -4.40 -8.04 8.00
CA LEU A 36 -3.26 -8.06 7.09
C LEU A 36 -3.72 -7.86 5.64
N VAL A 37 -3.07 -6.93 4.94
CA VAL A 37 -3.20 -6.73 3.49
C VAL A 37 -1.83 -7.00 2.87
N SER A 38 -1.74 -7.90 1.90
CA SER A 38 -0.52 -7.99 1.10
C SER A 38 -0.47 -6.83 0.13
N ALA A 39 0.71 -6.24 0.00
CA ALA A 39 1.05 -5.31 -1.05
C ALA A 39 2.25 -5.92 -1.80
N ALA A 40 1.94 -6.66 -2.87
CA ALA A 40 2.94 -7.23 -3.75
C ALA A 40 3.29 -6.20 -4.83
N ASP A 41 4.58 -6.00 -5.05
CA ASP A 41 5.09 -5.06 -6.04
C ASP A 41 6.01 -5.78 -7.02
N ALA A 42 5.89 -5.45 -8.31
CA ALA A 42 6.73 -5.97 -9.38
C ALA A 42 7.73 -4.92 -9.91
N GLY A 43 7.75 -3.72 -9.31
CA GLY A 43 8.45 -2.52 -9.77
C GLY A 43 9.30 -1.86 -8.67
N SER A 44 8.93 -0.64 -8.23
CA SER A 44 9.77 0.24 -7.40
C SER A 44 9.49 0.19 -5.89
N GLY A 45 8.50 -0.58 -5.45
CA GLY A 45 8.13 -0.78 -4.05
C GLY A 45 7.16 0.25 -3.46
N VAL A 46 6.48 -0.16 -2.38
CA VAL A 46 5.51 0.67 -1.67
C VAL A 46 6.19 1.81 -0.90
N TYR A 47 5.76 3.06 -1.09
CA TYR A 47 6.18 4.19 -0.26
C TYR A 47 5.43 4.18 1.09
N PRO A 48 6.10 3.90 2.23
CA PRO A 48 5.41 3.66 3.51
C PRO A 48 4.65 4.88 4.05
N ASP A 49 5.14 6.08 3.80
CA ASP A 49 4.50 7.32 4.27
C ASP A 49 3.25 7.70 3.45
N SER A 50 3.01 7.04 2.31
CA SER A 50 1.79 7.24 1.50
C SER A 50 0.57 6.47 2.01
N LEU A 51 0.73 5.61 3.01
CA LEU A 51 -0.35 4.74 3.49
C LEU A 51 -1.50 5.57 4.07
N HIS A 52 -2.68 5.40 3.49
CA HIS A 52 -3.91 5.99 4.00
C HIS A 52 -4.98 4.91 4.15
N ALA A 53 -5.30 4.55 5.40
CA ALA A 53 -6.25 3.48 5.72
C ALA A 53 -7.47 4.01 6.49
N THR A 54 -8.66 3.68 6.02
CA THR A 54 -9.92 3.93 6.75
C THR A 54 -10.71 2.64 6.93
N ILE A 55 -11.38 2.52 8.07
CA ILE A 55 -12.36 1.47 8.36
C ILE A 55 -13.70 2.17 8.62
N ASP A 56 -14.71 1.86 7.81
CA ASP A 56 -16.01 2.52 7.83
C ASP A 56 -15.92 4.05 7.76
N GLY A 57 -14.92 4.56 7.05
CA GLY A 57 -14.65 6.00 6.93
C GLY A 57 -13.80 6.59 8.05
N ARG A 58 -13.56 5.86 9.15
CA ARG A 58 -12.68 6.31 10.23
C ARG A 58 -11.21 6.02 9.92
N LEU A 59 -10.36 7.04 9.98
CA LEU A 59 -8.92 6.89 9.81
C LEU A 59 -8.34 5.95 10.86
N THR A 60 -7.49 5.01 10.43
CA THR A 60 -6.79 4.08 11.31
C THR A 60 -5.31 4.00 10.96
N ARG A 61 -4.50 3.58 11.94
CA ARG A 61 -3.07 3.39 11.74
C ARG A 61 -2.81 2.17 10.86
N ALA A 62 -1.96 2.36 9.86
CA ALA A 62 -1.41 1.29 9.03
C ALA A 62 0.11 1.33 9.06
N LYS A 63 0.76 0.16 8.96
CA LYS A 63 2.22 0.05 8.83
C LYS A 63 2.56 -0.94 7.73
N TYR A 64 3.44 -0.54 6.81
CA TYR A 64 4.00 -1.42 5.80
C TYR A 64 5.31 -2.02 6.28
N GLN A 65 5.46 -3.33 6.14
CA GLN A 65 6.71 -4.04 6.41
C GLN A 65 6.77 -5.30 5.53
N ARG A 66 7.86 -5.45 4.76
CA ARG A 66 8.16 -6.67 3.97
C ARG A 66 6.97 -7.17 3.12
N GLY A 67 6.36 -6.28 2.32
CA GLY A 67 5.24 -6.66 1.43
C GLY A 67 3.87 -6.80 2.12
N VAL A 68 3.75 -6.43 3.40
CA VAL A 68 2.50 -6.54 4.16
C VAL A 68 2.16 -5.21 4.82
N VAL A 69 0.93 -4.75 4.63
CA VAL A 69 0.32 -3.65 5.37
C VAL A 69 -0.49 -4.23 6.53
N ARG A 70 -0.10 -3.90 7.75
CA ARG A 70 -0.85 -4.18 8.98
C ARG A 70 -1.75 -3.00 9.27
N VAL A 71 -3.07 -3.20 9.25
CA VAL A 71 -4.07 -2.16 9.53
C VAL A 71 -4.67 -2.40 10.91
N ARG A 72 -4.59 -1.42 11.81
CA ARG A 72 -5.08 -1.56 13.19
C ARG A 72 -6.61 -1.63 13.22
N VAL A 73 -7.14 -2.59 13.98
CA VAL A 73 -8.60 -2.80 14.16
C VAL A 73 -9.05 -2.77 15.62
N THR A 74 -8.15 -2.45 16.56
CA THR A 74 -8.51 -2.26 17.97
C THR A 74 -9.57 -1.17 18.12
N GLY A 75 -10.63 -1.46 18.89
CA GLY A 75 -11.70 -0.50 19.18
C GLY A 75 -12.84 -0.48 18.16
N PHE A 76 -12.83 -1.38 17.16
CA PHE A 76 -13.98 -1.64 16.30
C PHE A 76 -14.85 -2.76 16.90
N ALA A 77 -16.16 -2.60 16.80
CA ALA A 77 -17.14 -3.53 17.35
C ALA A 77 -17.14 -4.88 16.60
N VAL A 78 -17.85 -5.87 17.13
CA VAL A 78 -18.15 -7.09 16.38
C VAL A 78 -19.09 -6.76 15.22
N GLY A 79 -18.81 -7.31 14.04
CA GLY A 79 -19.60 -7.06 12.84
C GLY A 79 -18.78 -7.05 11.56
N LYS A 80 -19.45 -6.70 10.46
CA LYS A 80 -18.80 -6.49 9.16
C LYS A 80 -18.29 -5.05 9.07
N HIS A 81 -17.05 -4.91 8.62
CA HIS A 81 -16.37 -3.63 8.47
C HIS A 81 -15.79 -3.50 7.07
N ARG A 82 -15.83 -2.27 6.52
CA ARG A 82 -15.27 -1.95 5.21
C ARG A 82 -13.93 -1.26 5.37
N LEU A 83 -12.86 -1.92 4.93
CA LEU A 83 -11.53 -1.37 4.81
C LEU A 83 -11.37 -0.67 3.44
N ARG A 84 -10.87 0.56 3.47
CA ARG A 84 -10.30 1.25 2.31
C ARG A 84 -8.85 1.57 2.59
N LEU A 85 -7.94 1.06 1.77
CA LEU A 85 -6.50 1.30 1.87
C LEU A 85 -6.00 1.92 0.57
N ARG A 86 -5.40 3.10 0.65
CA ARG A 86 -4.71 3.76 -0.46
C ARG A 86 -3.20 3.74 -0.19
N VAL A 87 -2.43 3.46 -1.23
CA VAL A 87 -0.96 3.36 -1.21
C VAL A 87 -0.41 3.93 -2.51
N SER A 88 0.68 4.70 -2.44
CA SER A 88 1.48 5.13 -3.59
C SER A 88 2.82 4.37 -3.64
N ASP A 89 3.39 4.23 -4.83
CA ASP A 89 4.76 3.74 -5.03
C ASP A 89 5.80 4.89 -4.94
N TYR A 90 7.06 4.56 -4.70
CA TYR A 90 8.18 5.51 -4.58
C TYR A 90 8.39 6.43 -5.80
N GLN A 91 7.96 6.05 -7.00
CA GLN A 91 8.07 6.89 -8.20
C GLN A 91 7.32 8.24 -8.10
N GLU A 92 6.37 8.37 -7.16
CA GLU A 92 5.64 9.61 -6.89
C GLU A 92 6.54 10.69 -6.23
N THR A 93 7.68 10.33 -5.64
CA THR A 93 8.60 11.29 -4.99
C THR A 93 9.66 11.90 -5.92
N LYS A 94 9.81 11.38 -7.14
CA LYS A 94 10.86 11.77 -8.10
C LYS A 94 10.37 12.68 -9.24
N ASN A 95 9.06 12.80 -9.45
CA ASN A 95 8.46 13.63 -10.49
C ASN A 95 8.07 15.02 -9.97
N THR A 96 9.06 15.85 -9.60
CA THR A 96 8.81 17.27 -9.29
C THR A 96 9.23 18.21 -10.43
N GLU A 97 9.78 17.69 -11.54
CA GLU A 97 10.32 18.55 -12.60
C GLU A 97 9.60 18.49 -13.96
N ASN A 98 8.59 17.64 -14.20
CA ASN A 98 7.86 17.76 -15.47
C ASN A 98 6.44 17.18 -15.50
N VAL A 99 5.53 17.99 -16.06
CA VAL A 99 4.21 17.69 -16.64
C VAL A 99 3.05 17.31 -15.71
N ALA A 100 2.01 18.15 -15.77
CA ALA A 100 0.65 17.81 -15.38
C ALA A 100 0.17 16.55 -16.14
N ARG A 101 -0.28 15.50 -15.43
CA ARG A 101 -1.38 14.57 -15.79
C ARG A 101 -1.20 13.17 -15.15
N ILE A 102 -2.18 12.83 -14.30
CA ILE A 102 -2.51 11.49 -13.75
C ILE A 102 -1.50 11.00 -12.68
N LEU A 103 -2.03 10.42 -11.59
CA LEU A 103 -1.28 9.73 -10.53
C LEU A 103 -1.29 8.20 -10.83
N PRO A 104 -0.57 7.69 -11.84
CA PRO A 104 -0.67 6.30 -12.28
C PRO A 104 -0.24 5.28 -11.22
N ASN A 105 0.54 5.71 -10.21
CA ASN A 105 1.23 4.83 -9.28
C ASN A 105 0.54 4.73 -7.89
N THR A 106 -0.65 5.31 -7.75
CA THR A 106 -1.51 5.15 -6.57
C THR A 106 -2.46 3.96 -6.78
N ARG A 107 -2.58 3.07 -5.79
CA ARG A 107 -3.65 2.05 -5.73
C ARG A 107 -4.55 2.21 -4.52
N THR A 108 -5.81 1.86 -4.73
CA THR A 108 -6.80 1.75 -3.66
C THR A 108 -7.36 0.33 -3.62
N LEU A 109 -7.29 -0.31 -2.45
CA LEU A 109 -8.03 -1.52 -2.12
C LEU A 109 -9.29 -1.13 -1.33
N THR A 110 -10.44 -1.65 -1.76
CA THR A 110 -11.65 -1.68 -0.94
C THR A 110 -12.01 -3.14 -0.67
N ALA A 111 -12.11 -3.51 0.60
CA ALA A 111 -12.42 -4.87 1.01
C ALA A 111 -13.28 -4.89 2.26
N THR A 112 -14.01 -5.98 2.46
CA THR A 112 -14.79 -6.23 3.68
C THR A 112 -14.11 -7.30 4.52
N PHE A 113 -14.08 -7.09 5.83
CA PHE A 113 -13.67 -8.11 6.80
C PHE A 113 -14.69 -8.17 7.93
N THR A 114 -14.68 -9.28 8.68
CA THR A 114 -15.57 -9.48 9.83
C THR A 114 -14.77 -9.51 11.12
N ILE A 115 -15.20 -8.76 12.12
CA ILE A 115 -14.80 -8.97 13.51
C ILE A 115 -15.85 -9.90 14.12
N ARG A 116 -15.43 -11.09 14.55
CA ARG A 116 -16.31 -12.10 15.17
C ARG A 116 -16.20 -12.05 16.70
N GLN A 117 -17.24 -12.53 17.36
CA GLN A 117 -17.16 -12.86 18.79
C GLN A 117 -16.02 -13.87 19.04
N GLY A 118 -15.40 -13.76 20.22
CA GLY A 118 -14.24 -14.55 20.65
C GLY A 118 -14.51 -16.04 20.68
#